data_AF-E6X121-F1
#
_entry.id   AF-E6X121-F1
#
_cell.length_a   1.000
_cell.length_b   1.000
_cell.length_c   1.000
_cell.angle_alpha   90.00
_cell.angle_beta   90.00
_cell.angle_gamma   90.00
#
_symmetry.space_group_name_H-M   'P 1'
#
loop_
_entity.id
_entity.type
_entity.pdbx_description
1 polymer ?
#
loop_
_entity_poly.entity_id
_entity_poly.type
_entity_poly.pdbx_seq_one_letter_code
_entity_poly.pdbx_strand_id
1 'polypeptide(L)'
;MIHILKKIADWIVEHEEKDAEDCTVPDEVIDEWLETIEERKRRMEEHGHTHSEQYEMLLDLEKKVRHIKEIRAQKCHIKPS
;
A
#
# COMPACT_ATOMS: atom_id res chain seq x y z
N MET A 1 2.09 11.21 -9.24
CA MET A 1 2.38 10.87 -7.83
C MET A 1 1.15 10.98 -6.91
N ILE A 2 0.50 12.14 -6.72
CA ILE A 2 -0.71 12.25 -5.86
C ILE A 2 -1.84 11.30 -6.31
N HIS A 3 -2.02 11.11 -7.62
CA HIS A 3 -3.04 10.21 -8.16
C HIS A 3 -2.85 8.73 -7.77
N ILE A 4 -1.61 8.28 -7.56
CA ILE A 4 -1.34 6.88 -7.16
C ILE A 4 -1.68 6.71 -5.69
N LEU A 5 -1.23 7.62 -4.82
CA LEU A 5 -1.57 7.58 -3.39
C LEU A 5 -3.08 7.67 -3.15
N LYS A 6 -3.77 8.51 -3.93
CA LYS A 6 -5.23 8.59 -3.87
C LYS A 6 -5.87 7.26 -4.31
N LYS A 7 -5.42 6.67 -5.42
CA LYS A 7 -5.90 5.36 -5.86
C LYS A 7 -5.66 4.26 -4.83
N ILE A 8 -4.52 4.27 -4.13
CA ILE A 8 -4.22 3.32 -3.05
C ILE A 8 -5.17 3.54 -1.87
N ALA A 9 -5.38 4.80 -1.46
CA ALA A 9 -6.30 5.12 -0.37
C ALA A 9 -7.75 4.75 -0.72
N ASP A 10 -8.23 5.12 -1.91
CA ASP A 10 -9.55 4.78 -2.42
C ASP A 10 -9.70 3.24 -2.52
N TRP A 11 -8.72 2.54 -3.06
CA TRP A 11 -8.72 1.07 -3.15
C TRP A 11 -8.77 0.43 -1.76
N ILE A 12 -7.94 0.88 -0.81
CA ILE A 12 -7.96 0.34 0.54
C ILE A 12 -9.32 0.60 1.19
N VAL A 13 -9.88 1.81 1.10
CA VAL A 13 -11.19 2.14 1.68
C VAL A 13 -12.32 1.32 1.05
N GLU A 14 -12.29 1.13 -0.26
CA GLU A 14 -13.27 0.29 -0.98
C GLU A 14 -13.13 -1.20 -0.62
N HIS A 15 -11.94 -1.64 -0.23
CA HIS A 15 -11.60 -3.05 0.04
C HIS A 15 -11.32 -3.34 1.53
N GLU A 16 -11.55 -2.38 2.44
CA GLU A 16 -11.24 -2.55 3.86
C GLU A 16 -12.07 -3.70 4.43
N GLU A 17 -11.32 -4.71 4.89
CA GLU A 17 -11.68 -5.92 5.63
C GLU A 17 -12.26 -7.14 4.88
N LYS A 18 -12.84 -7.03 3.67
CA LYS A 18 -13.45 -8.23 3.02
C LYS A 18 -12.71 -8.80 1.81
N ASP A 19 -12.02 -7.98 1.01
CA ASP A 19 -11.64 -8.39 -0.36
C ASP A 19 -10.13 -8.39 -0.63
N ALA A 20 -9.28 -8.37 0.41
CA ALA A 20 -7.85 -8.68 0.25
C ALA A 20 -7.57 -10.11 -0.25
N GLU A 21 -8.63 -10.90 -0.51
CA GLU A 21 -8.61 -12.29 -0.98
C GLU A 21 -8.70 -12.45 -2.51
N ASP A 22 -9.12 -11.45 -3.28
CA ASP A 22 -9.54 -11.69 -4.68
C ASP A 22 -8.38 -11.85 -5.69
N CYS A 23 -7.12 -11.72 -5.26
CA CYS A 23 -5.92 -11.93 -6.09
C CYS A 23 -5.87 -11.10 -7.41
N THR A 24 -6.81 -10.17 -7.64
CA THR A 24 -7.05 -9.45 -8.90
C THR A 24 -5.99 -8.40 -9.21
N VAL A 25 -5.43 -7.78 -8.16
CA VAL A 25 -4.30 -6.87 -8.31
C VAL A 25 -3.01 -7.69 -8.43
N PRO A 26 -2.15 -7.52 -9.45
CA PRO A 26 -0.88 -8.23 -9.52
C PRO A 26 0.09 -7.85 -8.40
N ASP A 27 0.97 -8.77 -7.99
CA ASP A 27 1.97 -8.49 -6.93
C ASP A 27 2.93 -7.34 -7.34
N GLU A 28 3.26 -7.23 -8.62
CA GLU A 28 4.06 -6.13 -9.18
C GLU A 28 3.43 -4.74 -8.93
N VAL A 29 2.10 -4.66 -8.93
CA VAL A 29 1.37 -3.40 -8.67
C VAL A 29 1.43 -3.06 -7.18
N ILE A 30 1.35 -4.06 -6.31
CA ILE A 30 1.53 -3.87 -4.86
C ILE A 30 2.96 -3.41 -4.54
N ASP A 31 3.95 -3.94 -5.25
CA ASP A 31 5.34 -3.52 -5.13
C ASP A 31 5.55 -2.07 -5.58
N GLU A 32 4.95 -1.66 -6.72
CA GLU A 32 4.97 -0.26 -7.18
C GLU A 32 4.32 0.69 -6.17
N TRP A 33 3.26 0.26 -5.48
CA TRP A 33 2.62 1.04 -4.42
C TRP A 33 3.56 1.26 -3.24
N LEU A 34 4.25 0.21 -2.78
CA LEU A 34 5.23 0.30 -1.70
C LEU A 34 6.39 1.23 -2.08
N GLU A 35 6.97 1.06 -3.26
CA GLU A 35 8.05 1.93 -3.76
C GLU A 35 7.61 3.40 -3.81
N THR A 36 6.39 3.66 -4.29
CA THR A 36 5.85 5.03 -4.36
C THR A 36 5.69 5.65 -2.97
N ILE A 37 5.22 4.88 -1.98
CA ILE A 37 5.04 5.34 -0.60
C ILE A 37 6.42 5.59 0.04
N GLU A 38 7.36 4.66 -0.10
CA GLU A 38 8.72 4.78 0.44
C GLU A 38 9.47 5.97 -0.16
N GLU A 39 9.39 6.18 -1.48
CA GLU A 39 9.99 7.34 -2.13
C GLU A 39 9.40 8.65 -1.59
N ARG A 40 8.08 8.70 -1.38
CA ARG A 40 7.42 9.90 -0.88
C ARG A 40 7.81 10.19 0.56
N LYS A 41 7.87 9.17 1.42
CA LYS A 41 8.35 9.28 2.79
C LYS A 41 9.80 9.78 2.83
N ARG A 42 10.69 9.17 2.04
CA ARG A 42 12.10 9.57 1.98
C ARG A 42 12.27 11.05 1.62
N ARG A 43 11.52 11.54 0.62
CA ARG A 43 11.53 12.96 0.26
C ARG A 43 11.04 13.85 1.42
N MET A 44 10.03 13.41 2.18
CA MET A 44 9.54 14.17 3.34
C MET A 44 10.54 14.15 4.49
N GLU A 45 11.22 13.02 4.73
CA GLU A 45 12.32 12.92 5.70
C GLU A 45 13.49 13.84 5.34
N GLU A 46 13.91 13.85 4.07
CA GLU A 46 14.97 14.74 3.54
C GLU A 46 14.63 16.23 3.75
N HIS A 47 13.35 16.58 3.74
CA HIS A 47 12.87 17.94 3.98
C HIS A 47 12.43 18.22 5.42
N GLY A 48 12.61 17.27 6.35
CA GLY A 48 12.27 17.43 7.77
C GLY A 48 10.75 17.47 8.06
N HIS A 49 9.92 16.94 7.16
CA HIS A 49 8.46 16.92 7.26
C HIS A 49 7.90 15.63 7.91
N THR A 50 8.67 15.00 8.79
CA THR A 50 8.33 13.73 9.46
C THR A 50 7.23 13.85 10.53
N HIS A 51 6.89 15.07 10.96
CA HIS A 51 5.86 15.33 11.97
C HIS A 51 4.57 15.91 11.38
N SER A 52 4.34 15.71 10.09
CA SER A 52 3.13 16.21 9.41
C SER A 52 2.06 15.14 9.34
N GLU A 53 0.78 15.54 9.36
CA GLU A 53 -0.37 14.64 9.12
C GLU A 53 -0.21 13.85 7.82
N GLN A 54 0.39 14.47 6.80
CA GLN A 54 0.69 13.81 5.54
C GLN A 54 1.70 12.66 5.70
N TYR A 55 2.71 12.81 6.57
CA TYR A 55 3.68 11.76 6.84
C TYR A 55 3.05 10.61 7.63
N GLU A 56 2.21 10.92 8.62
CA GLU A 56 1.45 9.92 9.37
C GLU A 56 0.51 9.12 8.45
N MET A 57 -0.21 9.80 7.55
CA MET A 57 -1.03 9.14 6.53
C MET A 57 -0.21 8.20 5.64
N LEU A 58 1.02 8.56 5.27
CA LEU A 58 1.91 7.69 4.49
C LEU A 58 2.36 6.46 5.27
N LEU A 59 2.61 6.59 6.58
CA LEU A 59 2.93 5.45 7.45
C LEU A 59 1.76 4.46 7.55
N ASP A 60 0.54 4.97 7.69
CA ASP A 60 -0.66 4.13 7.74
C ASP A 60 -0.92 3.44 6.40
N LEU A 61 -0.75 4.15 5.28
CA LEU A 61 -0.85 3.56 3.94
C LEU A 61 0.18 2.46 3.73
N GLU A 62 1.44 2.68 4.13
CA GLU A 62 2.50 1.67 4.04
C GLU A 62 2.11 0.40 4.82
N LYS A 63 1.66 0.56 6.06
CA LYS A 63 1.24 -0.55 6.92
C LYS A 63 0.13 -1.38 6.26
N LYS A 64 -0.87 -0.69 5.70
CA LYS A 64 -1.99 -1.32 4.99
C LYS A 64 -1.53 -2.09 3.76
N VAL A 65 -0.71 -1.48 2.90
CA VAL A 65 -0.16 -2.13 1.69
C VAL A 65 0.72 -3.34 2.04
N ARG A 66 1.56 -3.27 3.09
CA ARG A 66 2.34 -4.42 3.57
C ARG A 66 1.42 -5.56 4.03
N HIS A 67 0.36 -5.25 4.77
CA HIS A 67 -0.61 -6.25 5.20
C HIS A 67 -1.31 -6.95 4.03
N ILE A 68 -1.68 -6.20 2.98
CA ILE A 68 -2.23 -6.76 1.74
C ILE A 68 -1.24 -7.72 1.09
N LYS A 69 0.04 -7.32 0.97
CA LYS A 69 1.09 -8.18 0.42
C LYS A 69 1.24 -9.48 1.21
N GLU A 70 1.16 -9.43 2.54
CA GLU A 70 1.21 -10.62 3.40
C GLU A 70 0.01 -11.55 3.20
N ILE A 71 -1.21 -11.01 3.17
CA ILE A 71 -2.43 -11.80 2.92
C ILE A 71 -2.35 -12.48 1.56
N ARG A 72 -1.91 -11.76 0.53
CA ARG A 72 -1.76 -12.29 -0.83
C ARG A 72 -0.69 -13.37 -0.91
N ALA A 73 0.44 -13.21 -0.24
CA ALA A 73 1.46 -14.25 -0.14
C ALA A 73 0.89 -15.55 0.47
N GLN A 74 -0.05 -15.42 1.42
CA GLN A 74 -0.71 -16.56 2.04
C GLN A 74 -1.82 -17.17 1.17
N LYS A 75 -2.59 -16.37 0.40
CA LYS A 75 -3.79 -16.84 -0.31
C LYS A 75 -3.59 -17.07 -1.81
N CYS A 76 -2.90 -16.15 -2.49
CA CYS A 76 -2.77 -16.14 -3.95
C CYS A 76 -1.63 -17.04 -4.46
N HIS A 77 -0.65 -17.37 -3.60
CA HIS A 77 0.43 -18.31 -3.94
C HIS A 77 0.10 -19.78 -3.61
N ILE A 78 -1.02 -20.05 -2.91
CA ILE A 78 -1.55 -21.41 -2.79
C ILE A 78 -2.20 -21.75 -4.13
N LYS A 79 -1.46 -22.39 -5.03
CA LYS A 79 -2.06 -23.08 -6.18
C LYS A 79 -3.15 -24.02 -5.65
N PRO A 80 -4.40 -23.92 -6.10
CA PRO A 80 -5.36 -24.99 -5.86
C PRO A 80 -4.79 -26.25 -6.54
N SER A 81 -4.47 -27.24 -5.73
CA SER A 81 -4.13 -28.60 -6.15
C SER A 81 -5.35 -29.34 -6.67
#